data_AF-A0A3D0SWX9-F1
#
_entry.id   AF-A0A3D0SWX9-F1
#
_cell.length_a   1.000
_cell.length_b   1.000
_cell.length_c   1.000
_cell.angle_alpha   90.00
_cell.angle_beta   90.00
_cell.angle_gamma   90.00
#
_symmetry.space_group_name_H-M   'P 1'
#
loop_
_entity.id
_entity.type
_entity.pdbx_description
1 polymer ?
#
loop_
_entity_poly.entity_id
_entity_poly.type
_entity_poly.pdbx_seq_one_letter_code
_entity_poly.pdbx_strand_id
1 'polypeptide(L)'
;MKLKLIACALLGVGLSFGCVSKQHDVSITADLSKEGATINKDIYGQFAEHLGRGIYEGIWVGHDSDIPNTKGFRNDVLNALRDIQVPLVRWPGGCFADEYHWRDGIGDPAKRPVKVNTHWGGVEEDNAVGTHEFFDFVELLGADAYINGNLGSGTVREMAEWVEYMTSDKNSTLANQRRANGREEPWDIAYFGIGNESWGCGGHMSPEYYVDLYNQFATFIKTPPGKKPKLVASGGHTEDTQWTDVLSASIERNMDGISYHFYTLPNSDWSNKGHATEFTETDWFKTMERTYRMDKYLKNNIAKLDANDPEGKLGFYVDEWGTWYDPEPGREPGFLYQQNTLRDAVLTAVNFNLFHHYAERVHMTNIAQMVNVLQAMILTDGDDMLLTPTYHVYGMYKVFQDATSIPFTINGGEYKQGDQSLPAVTASIAKGQDGKVYIALVNLDPANEAEVALDFDNGDYSSLIGQILTADAITAKNTFDAKEVVKPASFSSDLDELVLPAKSIVVAELK
;
A
#
# COMPACT_ATOMS: atom_id res chain seq x y z
N MET A 1 -52.98 -26.18 60.73
CA MET A 1 -51.74 -25.68 60.12
C MET A 1 -51.61 -26.30 58.72
N LYS A 2 -51.93 -25.53 57.67
CA LYS A 2 -51.52 -25.74 56.26
C LYS A 2 -52.00 -24.53 55.46
N LEU A 3 -51.05 -23.63 55.19
CA LEU A 3 -51.20 -22.41 54.40
C LEU A 3 -51.52 -22.76 52.94
N LYS A 4 -52.49 -22.08 52.34
CA LYS A 4 -52.67 -22.00 50.89
C LYS A 4 -51.83 -20.83 50.38
N LEU A 5 -50.81 -21.10 49.58
CA LEU A 5 -50.06 -20.09 48.83
C LEU A 5 -50.88 -19.66 47.61
N ILE A 6 -51.13 -18.36 47.49
CA ILE A 6 -51.63 -17.70 46.28
C ILE A 6 -50.40 -17.31 45.46
N ALA A 7 -50.27 -17.85 44.24
CA ALA A 7 -49.24 -17.43 43.30
C ALA A 7 -49.80 -16.28 42.44
N CYS A 8 -49.30 -15.07 42.67
CA CYS A 8 -49.50 -13.94 41.77
C CYS A 8 -48.60 -14.11 40.54
N ALA A 9 -49.19 -14.18 39.35
CA ALA A 9 -48.48 -14.06 38.09
C ALA A 9 -48.19 -12.56 37.82
N LEU A 10 -46.94 -12.16 38.03
CA LEU A 10 -46.41 -10.89 37.53
C LEU A 10 -46.05 -11.06 36.05
N LEU A 11 -46.84 -10.46 35.16
CA LEU A 11 -46.46 -10.20 33.77
C LEU A 11 -45.33 -9.17 33.78
N GLY A 12 -44.09 -9.66 33.70
CA GLY A 12 -42.93 -8.83 33.43
C GLY A 12 -42.97 -8.37 31.97
N VAL A 13 -43.21 -7.08 31.76
CA VAL A 13 -42.94 -6.42 30.49
C VAL A 13 -41.43 -6.44 30.30
N GLY A 14 -40.93 -7.36 29.47
CA GLY A 14 -39.57 -7.31 28.98
C GLY A 14 -39.41 -6.10 28.08
N LEU A 15 -38.87 -5.01 28.63
CA LEU A 15 -38.29 -3.93 27.85
C LEU A 15 -37.05 -4.51 27.16
N SER A 16 -37.25 -5.03 25.94
CA SER A 16 -36.17 -5.17 24.98
C SER A 16 -35.65 -3.77 24.72
N PHE A 17 -34.54 -3.40 25.37
CA PHE A 17 -33.68 -2.34 24.88
C PHE A 17 -33.14 -2.80 23.53
N GLY A 18 -33.89 -2.53 22.47
CA GLY A 18 -33.31 -2.47 21.14
C GLY A 18 -32.18 -1.45 21.25
N CYS A 19 -30.94 -1.92 21.12
CA CYS A 19 -29.85 -1.03 20.80
C CYS A 19 -30.23 -0.48 19.42
N VAL A 20 -30.84 0.71 19.40
CA VAL A 20 -31.00 1.45 18.15
C VAL A 20 -29.56 1.79 17.77
N SER A 21 -28.97 1.05 16.82
CA SER A 21 -27.73 1.50 16.21
C SER A 21 -28.02 2.87 15.63
N LYS A 22 -27.15 3.83 15.93
CA LYS A 22 -27.35 5.17 15.44
C LYS A 22 -26.99 5.13 13.96
N GLN A 23 -27.91 5.48 13.07
CA GLN A 23 -27.64 5.48 11.63
C GLN A 23 -26.91 6.77 11.25
N HIS A 24 -25.89 6.66 10.39
CA HIS A 24 -25.28 7.84 9.76
C HIS A 24 -26.08 8.20 8.51
N ASP A 25 -26.46 9.47 8.37
CA ASP A 25 -27.03 9.99 7.12
C ASP A 25 -25.93 10.65 6.31
N VAL A 26 -25.65 10.11 5.12
CA VAL A 26 -24.62 10.60 4.19
C VAL A 26 -25.27 10.89 2.85
N SER A 27 -24.89 11.99 2.21
CA SER A 27 -25.25 12.28 0.82
C SER A 27 -24.02 12.49 -0.05
N ILE A 28 -24.03 11.89 -1.23
CA ILE A 28 -22.98 12.04 -2.24
C ILE A 28 -23.61 12.61 -3.50
N THR A 29 -23.08 13.75 -3.96
CA THR A 29 -23.53 14.42 -5.18
C THR A 29 -22.41 14.45 -6.22
N ALA A 30 -22.73 14.11 -7.46
CA ALA A 30 -21.75 14.11 -8.56
C ALA A 30 -22.42 14.40 -9.91
N ASP A 31 -21.70 15.11 -10.78
CA ASP A 31 -22.04 15.17 -12.21
C ASP A 31 -21.18 14.13 -12.93
N LEU A 32 -21.80 13.02 -13.36
CA LEU A 32 -21.10 11.87 -13.93
C LEU A 32 -20.51 12.15 -15.33
N SER A 33 -20.78 13.32 -15.92
CA SER A 33 -20.12 13.78 -17.15
C SER A 33 -18.78 14.47 -16.89
N LYS A 34 -18.46 14.80 -15.63
CA LYS A 34 -17.19 15.44 -15.26
C LYS A 34 -16.09 14.42 -15.16
N GLU A 35 -14.97 14.75 -15.78
CA GLU A 35 -13.73 13.97 -15.72
C GLU A 35 -12.72 14.72 -14.85
N GLY A 36 -12.18 14.01 -13.86
CA GLY A 36 -11.07 14.42 -13.02
C GLY A 36 -9.74 13.82 -13.49
N ALA A 37 -8.77 13.76 -12.59
CA ALA A 37 -7.47 13.16 -12.87
C ALA A 37 -7.58 11.64 -13.14
N THR A 38 -6.60 11.10 -13.85
CA THR A 38 -6.43 9.65 -13.97
C THR A 38 -5.94 9.08 -12.65
N ILE A 39 -6.62 8.07 -12.13
CA ILE A 39 -6.18 7.26 -11.00
C ILE A 39 -5.12 6.30 -11.53
N ASN A 40 -3.86 6.71 -11.45
CA ASN A 40 -2.76 5.92 -12.00
C ASN A 40 -2.73 4.52 -11.38
N LYS A 41 -2.55 3.47 -12.20
CA LYS A 41 -2.42 2.09 -11.71
C LYS A 41 -1.36 1.94 -10.62
N ASP A 42 -0.30 2.73 -10.64
CA ASP A 42 0.81 2.64 -9.69
C ASP A 42 0.44 3.14 -8.28
N ILE A 43 -0.75 3.71 -8.07
CA ILE A 43 -1.33 3.88 -6.72
C ILE A 43 -1.48 2.52 -6.03
N TYR A 44 -1.60 1.43 -6.78
CA TYR A 44 -1.72 0.07 -6.27
C TYR A 44 -0.37 -0.67 -6.21
N GLY A 45 0.74 0.06 -6.14
CA GLY A 45 2.07 -0.53 -6.04
C GLY A 45 2.30 -1.33 -4.76
N GLN A 46 3.26 -2.25 -4.84
CA GLN A 46 3.71 -3.10 -3.75
C GLN A 46 5.17 -2.79 -3.39
N PHE A 47 5.55 -3.10 -2.16
CA PHE A 47 6.91 -2.91 -1.67
C PHE A 47 7.46 -4.23 -1.11
N ALA A 48 8.61 -4.69 -1.62
CA ALA A 48 9.27 -5.93 -1.20
C ALA A 48 10.74 -5.67 -0.81
N GLU A 49 10.98 -5.41 0.47
CA GLU A 49 12.33 -5.29 1.02
C GLU A 49 12.93 -6.66 1.29
N HIS A 50 14.27 -6.76 1.22
CA HIS A 50 15.00 -7.85 1.88
C HIS A 50 14.83 -7.74 3.40
N LEU A 51 13.71 -8.26 3.90
CA LEU A 51 13.31 -8.15 5.31
C LEU A 51 12.60 -9.42 5.75
N GLY A 52 13.11 -10.04 6.81
CA GLY A 52 12.49 -11.21 7.43
C GLY A 52 12.20 -12.32 6.43
N ARG A 53 10.92 -12.67 6.28
CA ARG A 53 10.45 -13.69 5.33
C ARG A 53 9.70 -13.11 4.14
N GLY A 54 9.94 -11.83 3.82
CA GLY A 54 9.27 -11.14 2.71
C GLY A 54 9.77 -11.65 1.36
N ILE A 55 11.09 -11.66 1.16
CA ILE A 55 11.73 -12.24 -0.03
C ILE A 55 11.85 -13.76 0.13
N TYR A 56 12.63 -14.21 1.10
CA TYR A 56 12.89 -15.63 1.32
C TYR A 56 11.71 -16.32 2.01
N GLU A 57 11.30 -17.49 1.50
CA GLU A 57 10.04 -18.20 1.81
C GLU A 57 8.77 -17.51 1.26
N GLY A 58 8.64 -16.20 1.48
CA GLY A 58 7.46 -15.43 1.07
C GLY A 58 7.31 -15.34 -0.45
N ILE A 59 8.40 -15.13 -1.18
CA ILE A 59 8.39 -15.00 -2.65
C ILE A 59 9.32 -16.04 -3.28
N TRP A 60 10.57 -16.07 -2.84
CA TRP A 60 11.62 -16.96 -3.31
C TRP A 60 11.77 -18.17 -2.39
N VAL A 61 11.62 -19.35 -2.98
CA VAL A 61 11.84 -20.64 -2.31
C VAL A 61 13.05 -21.39 -2.87
N GLY A 62 13.62 -20.92 -3.98
CA GLY A 62 14.72 -21.57 -4.69
C GLY A 62 14.24 -22.62 -5.70
N HIS A 63 15.05 -22.84 -6.75
CA HIS A 63 14.68 -23.71 -7.87
C HIS A 63 14.40 -25.16 -7.45
N ASP A 64 15.17 -25.67 -6.49
CA ASP A 64 15.11 -27.07 -6.05
C ASP A 64 14.17 -27.29 -4.85
N SER A 65 13.35 -26.30 -4.49
CA SER A 65 12.37 -26.42 -3.42
C SER A 65 11.23 -27.38 -3.78
N ASP A 66 10.75 -28.13 -2.78
CA ASP A 66 9.55 -28.96 -2.89
C ASP A 66 8.26 -28.11 -2.99
N ILE A 67 8.30 -26.83 -2.61
CA ILE A 67 7.19 -25.91 -2.80
C ILE A 67 7.06 -25.63 -4.32
N PRO A 68 5.88 -25.86 -4.93
CA PRO A 68 5.68 -25.66 -6.37
C PRO A 68 6.07 -24.24 -6.79
N ASN A 69 7.07 -24.13 -7.66
CA ASN A 69 7.66 -22.84 -8.04
C ASN A 69 7.90 -22.73 -9.55
N THR A 70 8.02 -21.49 -10.02
CA THR A 70 8.46 -21.14 -11.37
C THR A 70 9.69 -20.26 -11.23
N LYS A 71 10.82 -20.69 -11.78
CA LYS A 71 12.11 -20.00 -11.64
C LYS A 71 12.49 -19.71 -10.17
N GLY A 72 12.13 -20.58 -9.22
CA GLY A 72 12.42 -20.38 -7.80
C GLY A 72 11.40 -19.53 -7.04
N PHE A 73 10.41 -18.94 -7.72
CA PHE A 73 9.31 -18.20 -7.11
C PHE A 73 8.09 -19.09 -6.89
N ARG A 74 7.56 -19.14 -5.66
CA ARG A 74 6.42 -20.01 -5.33
C ARG A 74 5.15 -19.62 -6.11
N ASN A 75 4.50 -20.61 -6.71
CA ASN A 75 3.43 -20.40 -7.71
C ASN A 75 2.12 -19.88 -7.10
N ASP A 76 1.82 -20.26 -5.86
CA ASP A 76 0.65 -19.80 -5.12
C ASP A 76 0.67 -18.28 -4.91
N VAL A 77 1.80 -17.72 -4.47
CA VAL A 77 2.01 -16.29 -4.28
C VAL A 77 2.00 -15.55 -5.63
N LEU A 78 2.70 -16.07 -6.64
CA LEU A 78 2.70 -15.49 -7.99
C LEU A 78 1.28 -15.37 -8.56
N ASN A 79 0.46 -16.43 -8.42
CA ASN A 79 -0.90 -16.43 -8.96
C ASN A 79 -1.79 -15.44 -8.20
N ALA A 80 -1.72 -15.42 -6.87
CA ALA A 80 -2.49 -14.47 -6.07
C ALA A 80 -2.14 -13.00 -6.43
N LEU A 81 -0.85 -12.66 -6.53
CA LEU A 81 -0.42 -11.31 -6.90
C LEU A 81 -0.86 -10.92 -8.33
N ARG A 82 -0.88 -11.87 -9.28
CA ARG A 82 -1.45 -11.64 -10.62
C ARG A 82 -2.96 -11.40 -10.60
N ASP A 83 -3.70 -12.11 -9.75
CA ASP A 83 -5.17 -12.00 -9.66
C ASP A 83 -5.64 -10.60 -9.21
N ILE A 84 -4.84 -9.93 -8.38
CA ILE A 84 -5.06 -8.53 -7.96
C ILE A 84 -4.36 -7.51 -8.89
N GLN A 85 -3.73 -7.98 -9.96
CA GLN A 85 -3.07 -7.16 -10.97
C GLN A 85 -2.06 -6.18 -10.34
N VAL A 86 -1.10 -6.71 -9.57
CA VAL A 86 0.00 -5.89 -9.04
C VAL A 86 0.67 -5.13 -10.19
N PRO A 87 0.64 -3.79 -10.20
CA PRO A 87 1.12 -3.01 -11.34
C PRO A 87 2.58 -2.61 -11.22
N LEU A 88 3.12 -2.56 -10.00
CA LEU A 88 4.46 -2.03 -9.69
C LEU A 88 5.01 -2.70 -8.43
N VAL A 89 6.30 -3.05 -8.42
CA VAL A 89 7.00 -3.53 -7.22
C VAL A 89 8.27 -2.70 -6.96
N ARG A 90 8.37 -2.14 -5.74
CA ARG A 90 9.56 -1.45 -5.20
C ARG A 90 10.52 -2.45 -4.54
N TRP A 91 11.81 -2.41 -4.88
CA TRP A 91 12.88 -3.30 -4.38
C TRP A 91 14.27 -2.66 -4.54
N PRO A 92 15.34 -3.00 -3.77
CA PRO A 92 15.44 -3.99 -2.69
C PRO A 92 15.01 -3.46 -1.32
N GLY A 93 14.57 -2.21 -1.31
CA GLY A 93 13.70 -1.65 -0.30
C GLY A 93 14.32 -0.78 0.76
N GLY A 94 13.55 0.19 1.24
CA GLY A 94 13.69 0.77 2.58
C GLY A 94 15.13 1.03 3.00
N CYS A 95 15.40 0.69 4.26
CA CYS A 95 16.72 0.83 4.84
C CYS A 95 17.74 -0.11 4.21
N PHE A 96 17.34 -1.31 3.79
CA PHE A 96 18.25 -2.27 3.16
C PHE A 96 18.90 -1.72 1.90
N ALA A 97 18.17 -0.95 1.09
CA ALA A 97 18.64 -0.42 -0.19
C ALA A 97 19.84 0.51 -0.03
N ASP A 98 19.92 1.27 1.05
CA ASP A 98 21.07 2.15 1.35
C ASP A 98 22.25 1.44 2.00
N GLU A 99 22.18 0.11 2.18
CA GLU A 99 23.32 -0.77 2.49
C GLU A 99 23.57 -1.82 1.41
N TYR A 100 22.71 -1.90 0.39
CA TYR A 100 22.81 -2.88 -0.67
C TYR A 100 23.84 -2.46 -1.72
N HIS A 101 24.73 -3.39 -2.06
CA HIS A 101 25.69 -3.24 -3.15
C HIS A 101 25.33 -4.19 -4.29
N TRP A 102 24.76 -3.66 -5.36
CA TRP A 102 24.09 -4.48 -6.39
C TRP A 102 24.93 -5.57 -7.05
N ARG A 103 26.26 -5.43 -7.03
CA ARG A 103 27.18 -6.44 -7.54
C ARG A 103 27.21 -7.72 -6.69
N ASP A 104 26.81 -7.63 -5.43
CA ASP A 104 26.70 -8.77 -4.52
C ASP A 104 25.56 -9.71 -4.96
N GLY A 105 24.50 -9.19 -5.58
CA GLY A 105 23.34 -9.94 -6.08
C GLY A 105 23.37 -10.29 -7.58
N ILE A 106 24.54 -10.42 -8.22
CA ILE A 106 24.63 -10.86 -9.62
C ILE A 106 25.67 -11.95 -9.82
N GLY A 107 25.58 -12.64 -10.96
CA GLY A 107 26.52 -13.70 -11.32
C GLY A 107 26.14 -15.04 -10.71
N ASP A 108 27.12 -15.95 -10.71
CA ASP A 108 27.01 -17.32 -10.20
C ASP A 108 26.51 -17.32 -8.74
N PRO A 109 25.28 -17.82 -8.45
CA PRO A 109 24.71 -17.79 -7.11
C PRO A 109 25.63 -18.41 -6.04
N ALA A 110 26.40 -19.45 -6.39
CA ALA A 110 27.32 -20.09 -5.45
C ALA A 110 28.54 -19.23 -5.05
N LYS A 111 28.73 -18.08 -5.69
CA LYS A 111 29.84 -17.14 -5.43
C LYS A 111 29.35 -15.79 -4.90
N ARG A 112 28.04 -15.59 -4.76
CA ARG A 112 27.49 -14.37 -4.17
C ARG A 112 27.91 -14.30 -2.70
N PRO A 113 28.34 -13.14 -2.20
CA PRO A 113 28.77 -13.01 -0.82
C PRO A 113 27.55 -13.10 0.11
N VAL A 114 27.74 -13.76 1.25
CA VAL A 114 26.80 -13.65 2.37
C VAL A 114 27.10 -12.35 3.13
N LYS A 115 26.06 -11.54 3.31
CA LYS A 115 26.06 -10.28 4.03
C LYS A 115 25.28 -10.43 5.34
N VAL A 116 25.28 -9.37 6.13
CA VAL A 116 24.45 -9.29 7.34
C VAL A 116 23.39 -8.23 7.07
N ASN A 117 22.13 -8.58 7.25
CA ASN A 117 21.03 -7.62 7.27
C ASN A 117 21.01 -6.92 8.63
N THR A 118 21.66 -5.76 8.69
CA THR A 118 21.96 -5.07 9.95
C THR A 118 20.72 -4.48 10.62
N HIS A 119 19.76 -4.00 9.82
CA HIS A 119 18.53 -3.39 10.27
C HIS A 119 17.52 -4.45 10.75
N TRP A 120 17.45 -5.58 10.06
CA TRP A 120 16.37 -6.56 10.22
C TRP A 120 16.85 -7.87 10.85
N GLY A 121 17.13 -7.81 12.15
CA GLY A 121 17.44 -8.98 12.98
C GLY A 121 18.91 -9.43 12.95
N GLY A 122 19.78 -8.78 12.16
CA GLY A 122 21.20 -9.13 12.11
C GLY A 122 21.46 -10.50 11.47
N VAL A 123 20.54 -10.96 10.61
CA VAL A 123 20.59 -12.29 10.00
C VAL A 123 21.45 -12.30 8.74
N GLU A 124 21.86 -13.49 8.32
CA GLU A 124 22.58 -13.69 7.07
C GLU A 124 21.68 -13.40 5.86
N GLU A 125 22.24 -12.71 4.87
CA GLU A 125 21.64 -12.38 3.58
C GLU A 125 22.55 -12.98 2.49
N ASP A 126 22.11 -14.07 1.86
CA ASP A 126 22.94 -14.82 0.89
C ASP A 126 22.91 -14.24 -0.54
N ASN A 127 22.11 -13.20 -0.76
CA ASN A 127 21.87 -12.56 -2.05
C ASN A 127 21.38 -13.54 -3.12
N ALA A 128 20.66 -14.61 -2.73
CA ALA A 128 20.09 -15.55 -3.70
C ALA A 128 19.05 -14.87 -4.61
N VAL A 129 18.31 -13.88 -4.08
CA VAL A 129 17.52 -12.96 -4.90
C VAL A 129 18.31 -11.67 -5.10
N GLY A 130 18.75 -11.42 -6.33
CA GLY A 130 19.38 -10.17 -6.71
C GLY A 130 18.73 -9.57 -7.94
N THR A 131 19.50 -8.82 -8.75
CA THR A 131 18.92 -8.06 -9.88
C THR A 131 18.19 -8.95 -10.87
N HIS A 132 18.77 -10.09 -11.26
CA HIS A 132 18.15 -10.97 -12.28
C HIS A 132 16.87 -11.60 -11.76
N GLU A 133 16.91 -12.11 -10.52
CA GLU A 133 15.76 -12.75 -9.90
C GLU A 133 14.62 -11.74 -9.70
N PHE A 134 14.90 -10.52 -9.24
CA PHE A 134 13.88 -9.48 -9.13
C PHE A 134 13.21 -9.16 -10.48
N PHE A 135 13.98 -9.00 -11.56
CA PHE A 135 13.38 -8.75 -12.88
C PHE A 135 12.59 -9.95 -13.40
N ASP A 136 13.06 -11.18 -13.17
CA ASP A 136 12.30 -12.38 -13.50
C ASP A 136 10.97 -12.43 -12.73
N PHE A 137 10.96 -12.00 -11.46
CA PHE A 137 9.76 -11.94 -10.65
C PHE A 137 8.74 -10.94 -11.21
N VAL A 138 9.14 -9.69 -11.47
CA VAL A 138 8.19 -8.68 -11.99
C VAL A 138 7.73 -9.00 -13.41
N GLU A 139 8.59 -9.58 -14.26
CA GLU A 139 8.20 -10.08 -15.59
C GLU A 139 7.19 -11.24 -15.48
N LEU A 140 7.37 -12.15 -14.51
CA LEU A 140 6.37 -13.18 -14.23
C LEU A 140 5.05 -12.55 -13.76
N LEU A 141 5.06 -11.53 -12.91
CA LEU A 141 3.82 -10.86 -12.48
C LEU A 141 3.15 -10.07 -13.61
N GLY A 142 3.90 -9.61 -14.60
CA GLY A 142 3.45 -8.56 -15.52
C GLY A 142 3.42 -7.18 -14.86
N ALA A 143 4.24 -6.99 -13.83
CA ALA A 143 4.36 -5.74 -13.08
C ALA A 143 5.55 -4.92 -13.58
N ASP A 144 5.50 -3.61 -13.34
CA ASP A 144 6.63 -2.72 -13.57
C ASP A 144 7.65 -2.79 -12.42
N ALA A 145 8.90 -2.41 -12.72
CA ALA A 145 9.99 -2.34 -11.77
C ALA A 145 10.19 -0.91 -11.21
N TYR A 146 10.17 -0.79 -9.88
CA TYR A 146 10.73 0.35 -9.14
C TYR A 146 12.01 -0.11 -8.42
N ILE A 147 13.17 0.32 -8.93
CA ILE A 147 14.47 0.05 -8.30
C ILE A 147 14.85 1.20 -7.36
N ASN A 148 15.25 0.87 -6.14
CA ASN A 148 15.79 1.85 -5.21
C ASN A 148 17.33 1.75 -5.13
N GLY A 149 18.03 2.80 -5.56
CA GLY A 149 19.49 2.86 -5.59
C GLY A 149 20.10 3.34 -4.29
N ASN A 150 21.22 2.73 -3.89
CA ASN A 150 21.98 3.09 -2.70
C ASN A 150 22.66 4.47 -2.86
N LEU A 151 22.20 5.47 -2.11
CA LEU A 151 22.85 6.77 -2.01
C LEU A 151 23.64 6.89 -0.70
N GLY A 152 23.12 6.33 0.40
CA GLY A 152 23.66 6.52 1.75
C GLY A 152 25.08 5.97 1.94
N SER A 153 25.34 4.73 1.52
CA SER A 153 26.64 4.07 1.65
C SER A 153 27.30 3.70 0.32
N GLY A 154 26.53 3.79 -0.77
CA GLY A 154 26.99 3.52 -2.13
C GLY A 154 27.82 4.66 -2.71
N THR A 155 28.26 4.45 -3.95
CA THR A 155 28.97 5.50 -4.71
C THR A 155 28.20 5.92 -5.95
N VAL A 156 28.44 7.16 -6.40
CA VAL A 156 27.92 7.67 -7.69
C VAL A 156 28.21 6.71 -8.85
N ARG A 157 29.43 6.15 -8.87
CA ARG A 157 29.85 5.18 -9.88
C ARG A 157 29.03 3.90 -9.80
N GLU A 158 28.86 3.36 -8.61
CA GLU A 158 28.12 2.12 -8.39
C GLU A 158 26.68 2.20 -8.92
N MET A 159 25.96 3.28 -8.57
CA MET A 159 24.59 3.51 -9.04
C MET A 159 24.54 3.67 -10.56
N ALA A 160 25.45 4.46 -11.14
CA ALA A 160 25.52 4.66 -12.59
C ALA A 160 25.81 3.35 -13.35
N GLU A 161 26.74 2.53 -12.84
CA GLU A 161 27.05 1.22 -13.42
C GLU A 161 25.87 0.25 -13.31
N TRP A 162 25.06 0.34 -12.25
CA TRP A 162 23.87 -0.50 -12.12
C TRP A 162 22.83 -0.18 -13.19
N VAL A 163 22.57 1.11 -13.41
CA VAL A 163 21.67 1.59 -14.46
C VAL A 163 22.15 1.15 -15.84
N GLU A 164 23.46 1.28 -16.12
CA GLU A 164 24.03 0.79 -17.38
C GLU A 164 23.86 -0.72 -17.54
N TYR A 165 24.17 -1.50 -16.50
CA TYR A 165 24.04 -2.95 -16.49
C TYR A 165 22.60 -3.38 -16.84
N MET A 166 21.60 -2.74 -16.22
CA MET A 166 20.19 -3.07 -16.44
C MET A 166 19.68 -2.64 -17.81
N THR A 167 20.06 -1.44 -18.28
CA THR A 167 19.35 -0.78 -19.41
C THR A 167 20.13 -0.71 -20.72
N SER A 168 21.45 -0.94 -20.71
CA SER A 168 22.28 -0.75 -21.90
C SER A 168 22.04 -1.83 -22.96
N ASP A 169 21.78 -1.37 -24.19
CA ASP A 169 21.68 -2.18 -25.40
C ASP A 169 23.04 -2.32 -26.14
N LYS A 170 24.10 -1.69 -25.62
CA LYS A 170 25.42 -1.67 -26.27
C LYS A 170 26.27 -2.86 -25.88
N ASN A 171 27.46 -2.93 -26.48
CA ASN A 171 28.48 -3.95 -26.20
C ASN A 171 29.50 -3.48 -25.14
N SER A 172 29.02 -2.79 -24.09
CA SER A 172 29.87 -2.40 -22.97
C SER A 172 30.20 -3.61 -22.09
N THR A 173 31.23 -3.49 -21.25
CA THR A 173 31.60 -4.53 -20.30
C THR A 173 30.42 -4.91 -19.39
N LEU A 174 29.63 -3.94 -18.93
CA LEU A 174 28.49 -4.18 -18.04
C LEU A 174 27.31 -4.84 -18.75
N ALA A 175 26.96 -4.37 -19.95
CA ALA A 175 25.92 -5.01 -20.75
C ALA A 175 26.31 -6.47 -21.09
N ASN A 176 27.57 -6.72 -21.48
CA ASN A 176 28.05 -8.07 -21.72
C ASN A 176 28.11 -8.93 -20.46
N GLN A 177 28.33 -8.33 -19.28
CA GLN A 177 28.22 -9.03 -18.00
C GLN A 177 26.77 -9.47 -17.74
N ARG A 178 25.77 -8.61 -18.01
CA ARG A 178 24.35 -8.97 -17.94
C ARG A 178 24.03 -10.15 -18.86
N ARG A 179 24.49 -10.11 -20.11
CA ARG A 179 24.35 -11.21 -21.10
C ARG A 179 24.97 -12.52 -20.60
N ALA A 180 26.20 -12.45 -20.09
CA ALA A 180 26.89 -13.61 -19.53
C ALA A 180 26.17 -14.21 -18.32
N ASN A 181 25.43 -13.37 -17.57
CA ASN A 181 24.59 -13.79 -16.45
C ASN A 181 23.21 -14.30 -16.87
N GLY A 182 22.92 -14.43 -18.18
CA GLY A 182 21.71 -15.08 -18.68
C GLY A 182 20.63 -14.14 -19.21
N ARG A 183 20.86 -12.82 -19.22
CA ARG A 183 19.91 -11.85 -19.79
C ARG A 183 20.49 -11.12 -21.00
N GLU A 184 20.01 -11.49 -22.18
CA GLU A 184 20.45 -10.88 -23.45
C GLU A 184 20.00 -9.42 -23.57
N GLU A 185 18.69 -9.18 -23.58
CA GLU A 185 18.09 -7.87 -23.78
C GLU A 185 18.10 -7.02 -22.50
N PRO A 186 18.23 -5.68 -22.58
CA PRO A 186 18.06 -4.83 -21.41
C PRO A 186 16.65 -4.95 -20.81
N TRP A 187 16.52 -4.58 -19.55
CA TRP A 187 15.21 -4.43 -18.90
C TRP A 187 14.70 -2.99 -19.03
N ASP A 188 13.38 -2.85 -18.85
CA ASP A 188 12.74 -1.57 -18.62
C ASP A 188 12.61 -1.32 -17.12
N ILE A 189 12.84 -0.07 -16.72
CA ILE A 189 12.69 0.40 -15.34
C ILE A 189 11.65 1.51 -15.39
N ALA A 190 10.55 1.38 -14.65
CA ALA A 190 9.53 2.41 -14.59
C ALA A 190 9.97 3.54 -13.67
N TYR A 191 10.47 3.20 -12.48
CA TYR A 191 10.90 4.14 -11.46
C TYR A 191 12.29 3.81 -10.92
N PHE A 192 13.09 4.84 -10.69
CA PHE A 192 14.39 4.71 -10.03
C PHE A 192 14.50 5.71 -8.88
N GLY A 193 14.55 5.19 -7.66
CA GLY A 193 14.73 5.95 -6.42
C GLY A 193 16.21 6.21 -6.17
N ILE A 194 16.53 7.43 -5.76
CA ILE A 194 17.90 7.86 -5.49
C ILE A 194 18.04 8.06 -3.97
N GLY A 195 18.41 6.97 -3.29
CA GLY A 195 18.36 6.87 -1.83
C GLY A 195 16.95 6.64 -1.30
N ASN A 196 16.87 6.16 -0.06
CA ASN A 196 15.64 5.98 0.71
C ASN A 196 15.85 6.51 2.14
N GLU A 197 14.80 7.08 2.73
CA GLU A 197 14.81 7.61 4.11
C GLU A 197 16.13 8.30 4.47
N SER A 198 16.60 9.20 3.58
CA SER A 198 17.90 9.84 3.75
C SER A 198 17.98 10.69 5.04
N TRP A 199 16.83 11.08 5.60
CA TRP A 199 16.69 11.69 6.94
C TRP A 199 16.97 10.73 8.11
N GLY A 200 16.90 9.42 7.88
CA GLY A 200 17.00 8.36 8.90
C GLY A 200 18.08 7.34 8.52
N CYS A 201 17.68 6.09 8.32
CA CYS A 201 18.60 4.98 8.08
C CYS A 201 19.50 5.18 6.84
N GLY A 202 19.05 5.95 5.85
CA GLY A 202 19.84 6.28 4.65
C GLY A 202 20.98 7.27 4.88
N GLY A 203 21.18 7.81 6.09
CA GLY A 203 22.37 8.62 6.41
C GLY A 203 22.18 9.82 7.32
N HIS A 204 21.01 9.99 7.95
CA HIS A 204 20.70 11.10 8.88
C HIS A 204 21.00 12.50 8.29
N MET A 205 20.63 12.71 7.03
CA MET A 205 20.91 13.91 6.26
C MET A 205 19.90 15.02 6.55
N SER A 206 20.32 16.28 6.39
CA SER A 206 19.37 17.38 6.19
C SER A 206 18.85 17.37 4.75
N PRO A 207 17.66 17.95 4.46
CA PRO A 207 17.16 18.01 3.09
C PRO A 207 18.10 18.78 2.16
N GLU A 208 18.77 19.84 2.62
CA GLU A 208 19.72 20.62 1.82
C GLU A 208 20.95 19.80 1.43
N TYR A 209 21.50 19.03 2.38
CA TYR A 209 22.64 18.15 2.09
C TYR A 209 22.25 17.02 1.12
N TYR A 210 21.05 16.46 1.30
CA TYR A 210 20.52 15.48 0.37
C TYR A 210 20.32 16.05 -1.05
N VAL A 211 19.86 17.30 -1.20
CA VAL A 211 19.74 17.94 -2.53
C VAL A 211 21.08 17.97 -3.27
N ASP A 212 22.18 18.33 -2.58
CA ASP A 212 23.51 18.33 -3.18
C ASP A 212 23.90 16.92 -3.67
N LEU A 213 23.66 15.89 -2.86
CA LEU A 213 23.94 14.50 -3.23
C LEU A 213 23.03 14.02 -4.36
N TYR A 214 21.72 14.30 -4.31
CA TYR A 214 20.79 13.94 -5.37
C TYR A 214 21.25 14.52 -6.72
N ASN A 215 21.58 15.81 -6.74
CA ASN A 215 22.07 16.47 -7.97
C ASN A 215 23.36 15.81 -8.48
N GLN A 216 24.25 15.41 -7.57
CA GLN A 216 25.46 14.68 -7.92
C GLN A 216 25.14 13.30 -8.52
N PHE A 217 24.38 12.45 -7.83
CA PHE A 217 24.06 11.09 -8.27
C PHE A 217 23.22 11.07 -9.55
N ALA A 218 22.13 11.86 -9.60
CA ALA A 218 21.23 11.95 -10.75
C ALA A 218 21.92 12.43 -12.04
N THR A 219 23.04 13.16 -11.92
CA THR A 219 23.84 13.59 -13.09
C THR A 219 24.38 12.40 -13.88
N PHE A 220 24.74 11.30 -13.21
CA PHE A 220 25.38 10.13 -13.81
C PHE A 220 24.42 8.99 -14.16
N ILE A 221 23.13 9.14 -13.83
CA ILE A 221 22.10 8.24 -14.34
C ILE A 221 21.90 8.53 -15.83
N LYS A 222 22.48 7.66 -16.66
CA LYS A 222 22.41 7.71 -18.13
C LYS A 222 21.81 6.41 -18.64
N THR A 223 20.81 6.53 -19.48
CA THR A 223 20.13 5.40 -20.13
C THR A 223 20.14 5.60 -21.65
N PRO A 224 19.92 4.54 -22.44
CA PRO A 224 19.64 4.69 -23.86
C PRO A 224 18.45 5.63 -24.13
N PRO A 225 18.39 6.28 -25.31
CA PRO A 225 17.25 7.10 -25.68
C PRO A 225 15.92 6.37 -25.50
N GLY A 226 14.97 7.00 -24.79
CA GLY A 226 13.64 6.43 -24.51
C GLY A 226 13.59 5.43 -23.36
N LYS A 227 14.71 5.09 -22.72
CA LYS A 227 14.80 4.12 -21.60
C LYS A 227 15.01 4.78 -20.23
N LYS A 228 14.79 6.08 -20.11
CA LYS A 228 15.01 6.80 -18.83
C LYS A 228 13.82 6.52 -17.89
N PRO A 229 14.06 5.96 -16.70
CA PRO A 229 13.00 5.80 -15.70
C PRO A 229 12.57 7.16 -15.16
N LYS A 230 11.39 7.22 -14.54
CA LYS A 230 11.03 8.33 -13.66
C LYS A 230 11.98 8.32 -12.46
N LEU A 231 12.60 9.46 -12.16
CA LEU A 231 13.54 9.61 -11.05
C LEU A 231 12.80 10.10 -9.81
N VAL A 232 12.91 9.33 -8.73
CA VAL A 232 12.25 9.61 -7.44
C VAL A 232 13.30 10.06 -6.43
N ALA A 233 13.08 11.23 -5.82
CA ALA A 233 13.90 11.69 -4.70
C ALA A 233 13.38 11.13 -3.36
N SER A 234 14.28 10.73 -2.44
CA SER A 234 13.98 10.45 -1.04
C SER A 234 13.42 11.69 -0.35
N GLY A 235 12.11 11.73 -0.10
CA GLY A 235 11.44 12.85 0.55
C GLY A 235 11.19 12.62 2.03
N GLY A 236 10.19 13.35 2.54
CA GLY A 236 9.93 13.47 3.97
C GLY A 236 9.04 12.37 4.54
N HIS A 237 8.65 12.56 5.79
CA HIS A 237 7.78 11.63 6.50
C HIS A 237 6.82 12.35 7.44
N THR A 238 5.69 11.73 7.74
CA THR A 238 4.70 12.23 8.73
C THR A 238 4.33 13.72 8.51
N GLU A 239 4.25 14.57 9.54
CA GLU A 239 3.87 15.97 9.36
C GLU A 239 4.92 16.86 8.68
N ASP A 240 6.11 16.35 8.40
CA ASP A 240 7.20 17.15 7.87
C ASP A 240 6.97 17.52 6.39
N THR A 241 6.95 18.83 6.14
CA THR A 241 6.82 19.40 4.79
C THR A 241 8.12 20.05 4.32
N GLN A 242 9.15 20.13 5.18
CA GLN A 242 10.42 20.76 4.86
C GLN A 242 11.13 20.03 3.71
N TRP A 243 11.13 18.69 3.72
CA TRP A 243 11.69 17.91 2.63
C TRP A 243 11.04 18.24 1.29
N THR A 244 9.71 18.18 1.22
CA THR A 244 8.98 18.50 -0.01
C THR A 244 9.28 19.92 -0.47
N ASP A 245 9.29 20.90 0.43
CA ASP A 245 9.56 22.31 0.12
C ASP A 245 10.99 22.49 -0.44
N VAL A 246 12.01 22.00 0.28
CA VAL A 246 13.42 22.17 -0.09
C VAL A 246 13.75 21.43 -1.39
N LEU A 247 13.33 20.18 -1.53
CA LEU A 247 13.65 19.36 -2.71
C LEU A 247 12.99 19.92 -3.97
N SER A 248 11.70 20.28 -3.91
CA SER A 248 10.98 20.84 -5.06
C SER A 248 11.49 22.22 -5.49
N ALA A 249 12.05 23.00 -4.57
CA ALA A 249 12.63 24.31 -4.88
C ALA A 249 14.08 24.26 -5.37
N SER A 250 14.86 23.26 -4.94
CA SER A 250 16.34 23.32 -5.01
C SER A 250 17.00 22.23 -5.86
N ILE A 251 16.29 21.17 -6.24
CA ILE A 251 16.85 20.16 -7.15
C ILE A 251 16.92 20.72 -8.58
N GLU A 252 18.13 20.73 -9.15
CA GLU A 252 18.38 21.28 -10.50
C GLU A 252 18.38 20.20 -11.59
N ARG A 253 18.57 18.94 -11.20
CA ARG A 253 18.55 17.78 -12.11
C ARG A 253 17.12 17.31 -12.32
N ASN A 254 16.92 16.50 -13.36
CA ASN A 254 15.63 15.88 -13.61
C ASN A 254 15.17 15.08 -12.38
N MET A 255 13.99 15.42 -11.90
CA MET A 255 13.24 14.72 -10.86
C MET A 255 11.80 14.64 -11.37
N ASP A 256 11.17 13.48 -11.22
CA ASP A 256 9.80 13.23 -11.67
C ASP A 256 8.83 13.16 -10.48
N GLY A 257 9.34 12.85 -9.29
CA GLY A 257 8.56 12.94 -8.07
C GLY A 257 9.39 12.88 -6.79
N ILE A 258 8.73 13.21 -5.69
CA ILE A 258 9.26 13.18 -4.33
C ILE A 258 8.51 12.08 -3.58
N SER A 259 9.26 11.14 -2.98
CA SER A 259 8.71 10.11 -2.10
C SER A 259 8.22 10.69 -0.77
N TYR A 260 7.33 9.97 -0.10
CA TYR A 260 6.81 10.36 1.20
C TYR A 260 6.36 9.14 1.99
N HIS A 261 6.78 9.07 3.25
CA HIS A 261 6.54 7.91 4.10
C HIS A 261 5.58 8.25 5.25
N PHE A 262 4.53 7.43 5.42
CA PHE A 262 3.66 7.56 6.57
C PHE A 262 3.03 6.23 7.00
N TYR A 263 3.50 5.74 8.15
CA TYR A 263 2.96 4.55 8.81
C TYR A 263 1.85 4.87 9.82
N THR A 264 0.81 4.04 9.82
CA THR A 264 -0.26 4.08 10.80
C THR A 264 0.08 3.21 12.01
N LEU A 265 0.46 3.86 13.11
CA LEU A 265 0.66 3.23 14.42
C LEU A 265 -0.54 3.58 15.31
N PRO A 266 -1.39 2.63 15.75
CA PRO A 266 -2.56 2.93 16.57
C PRO A 266 -2.30 3.86 17.75
N ASN A 267 -1.22 3.63 18.49
CA ASN A 267 -0.89 4.43 19.67
C ASN A 267 0.00 5.65 19.37
N SER A 268 0.41 5.85 18.11
CA SER A 268 1.38 6.89 17.71
C SER A 268 2.68 6.88 18.52
N ASP A 269 3.10 5.71 18.99
CA ASP A 269 4.27 5.49 19.83
C ASP A 269 5.06 4.30 19.28
N TRP A 270 6.33 4.54 18.92
CA TRP A 270 7.21 3.50 18.38
C TRP A 270 7.56 2.41 19.39
N SER A 271 7.51 2.70 20.69
CA SER A 271 7.78 1.74 21.77
C SER A 271 6.58 0.89 22.16
N ASN A 272 5.38 1.29 21.75
CA ASN A 272 4.11 0.61 21.99
C ASN A 272 3.15 0.99 20.88
N LYS A 273 3.25 0.32 19.73
CA LYS A 273 2.51 0.71 18.52
C LYS A 273 1.04 0.32 18.63
N GLY A 274 0.76 -0.75 19.37
CA GLY A 274 -0.53 -1.42 19.45
C GLY A 274 -0.50 -2.77 18.73
N HIS A 275 -1.45 -3.63 19.06
CA HIS A 275 -1.48 -5.02 18.58
C HIS A 275 -2.29 -5.18 17.30
N ALA A 276 -1.83 -6.11 16.45
CA ALA A 276 -2.53 -6.47 15.22
C ALA A 276 -3.84 -7.21 15.47
N THR A 277 -3.95 -8.02 16.54
CA THR A 277 -5.07 -8.95 16.72
C THR A 277 -5.91 -8.74 17.98
N GLU A 278 -5.35 -8.11 19.00
CA GLU A 278 -5.99 -7.88 20.30
C GLU A 278 -6.21 -6.38 20.51
N PHE A 279 -7.40 -5.90 20.16
CA PHE A 279 -7.68 -4.48 20.20
C PHE A 279 -9.16 -4.19 20.46
N THR A 280 -9.43 -3.01 21.02
CA THR A 280 -10.77 -2.54 21.36
C THR A 280 -11.33 -1.60 20.29
N GLU A 281 -12.59 -1.18 20.42
CA GLU A 281 -13.15 -0.10 19.57
C GLU A 281 -12.38 1.23 19.74
N THR A 282 -11.76 1.47 20.90
CA THR A 282 -10.91 2.66 21.08
C THR A 282 -9.65 2.58 20.23
N ASP A 283 -9.04 1.40 20.15
CA ASP A 283 -7.87 1.19 19.32
C ASP A 283 -8.22 1.20 17.84
N TRP A 284 -9.42 0.72 17.47
CA TRP A 284 -9.99 0.89 16.13
C TRP A 284 -10.08 2.37 15.77
N PHE A 285 -10.75 3.20 16.59
CA PHE A 285 -10.87 4.62 16.32
C PHE A 285 -9.52 5.30 16.20
N LYS A 286 -8.58 5.04 17.12
CA LYS A 286 -7.22 5.60 17.05
C LYS A 286 -6.51 5.22 15.75
N THR A 287 -6.67 3.98 15.29
CA THR A 287 -6.09 3.52 14.02
C THR A 287 -6.70 4.29 12.84
N MET A 288 -8.04 4.43 12.82
CA MET A 288 -8.75 5.19 11.79
C MET A 288 -8.40 6.68 11.81
N GLU A 289 -8.27 7.28 12.99
CA GLU A 289 -7.86 8.68 13.13
C GLU A 289 -6.44 8.88 12.64
N ARG A 290 -5.53 7.99 13.05
CA ARG A 290 -4.13 8.08 12.66
C ARG A 290 -3.98 7.95 11.15
N THR A 291 -4.61 6.96 10.52
CA THR A 291 -4.53 6.81 9.07
C THR A 291 -5.16 7.98 8.34
N TYR A 292 -6.26 8.55 8.85
CA TYR A 292 -6.93 9.67 8.20
C TYR A 292 -6.10 10.96 8.24
N ARG A 293 -5.06 11.05 9.09
CA ARG A 293 -4.07 12.14 9.02
C ARG A 293 -3.34 12.18 7.68
N MET A 294 -3.33 11.10 6.91
CA MET A 294 -2.83 11.09 5.53
C MET A 294 -3.45 12.21 4.70
N ASP A 295 -4.75 12.48 4.83
CA ASP A 295 -5.44 13.59 4.15
C ASP A 295 -4.73 14.94 4.38
N LYS A 296 -4.50 15.25 5.66
CA LYS A 296 -3.80 16.48 6.06
C LYS A 296 -2.37 16.52 5.51
N TYR A 297 -1.66 15.39 5.53
CA TYR A 297 -0.27 15.33 5.08
C TYR A 297 -0.14 15.47 3.57
N LEU A 298 -1.01 14.80 2.81
CA LEU A 298 -1.14 14.97 1.35
C LEU A 298 -1.41 16.43 1.03
N LYS A 299 -2.46 17.01 1.61
CA LYS A 299 -2.84 18.41 1.39
C LYS A 299 -1.70 19.40 1.67
N ASN A 300 -1.00 19.23 2.78
CA ASN A 300 0.06 20.16 3.18
C ASN A 300 1.30 20.05 2.29
N ASN A 301 1.70 18.83 1.91
CA ASN A 301 2.84 18.62 1.01
C ASN A 301 2.51 19.04 -0.43
N ILE A 302 1.31 18.71 -0.92
CA ILE A 302 0.83 19.16 -2.24
C ILE A 302 0.81 20.70 -2.31
N ALA A 303 0.40 21.39 -1.24
CA ALA A 303 0.45 22.85 -1.20
C ALA A 303 1.88 23.42 -1.34
N LYS A 304 2.91 22.68 -0.89
CA LYS A 304 4.32 23.04 -1.13
C LYS A 304 4.71 22.81 -2.59
N LEU A 305 4.32 21.67 -3.16
CA LEU A 305 4.54 21.38 -4.58
C LEU A 305 3.84 22.40 -5.48
N ASP A 306 2.60 22.77 -5.22
CA ASP A 306 1.87 23.75 -6.03
C ASP A 306 2.51 25.15 -5.96
N ALA A 307 3.17 25.49 -4.86
CA ALA A 307 3.91 26.74 -4.73
C ALA A 307 5.22 26.75 -5.53
N ASN A 308 5.94 25.62 -5.54
CA ASN A 308 7.27 25.52 -6.16
C ASN A 308 7.25 24.99 -7.61
N ASP A 309 6.23 24.22 -7.97
CA ASP A 309 5.96 23.60 -9.28
C ASP A 309 4.48 23.82 -9.67
N PRO A 310 4.07 25.06 -9.99
CA PRO A 310 2.69 25.39 -10.33
C PRO A 310 2.21 24.78 -11.65
N GLU A 311 3.12 24.21 -12.46
CA GLU A 311 2.79 23.55 -13.73
C GLU A 311 2.37 22.09 -13.56
N GLY A 312 2.45 21.51 -12.35
CA GLY A 312 1.92 20.17 -12.11
C GLY A 312 2.83 19.03 -12.55
N LYS A 313 4.14 19.27 -12.74
CA LYS A 313 5.05 18.28 -13.33
C LYS A 313 5.53 17.24 -12.33
N LEU A 314 5.75 17.65 -11.08
CA LEU A 314 6.24 16.78 -10.02
C LEU A 314 5.09 16.00 -9.38
N GLY A 315 5.27 14.69 -9.32
CA GLY A 315 4.41 13.81 -8.55
C GLY A 315 4.81 13.76 -7.06
N PHE A 316 3.82 13.46 -6.22
CA PHE A 316 3.99 13.15 -4.80
C PHE A 316 3.74 11.67 -4.60
N TYR A 317 4.79 10.90 -4.30
CA TYR A 317 4.74 9.44 -4.32
C TYR A 317 4.73 8.90 -2.89
N VAL A 318 3.67 8.21 -2.49
CA VAL A 318 3.54 7.66 -1.12
C VAL A 318 4.07 6.23 -1.11
N ASP A 319 5.37 6.05 -1.21
CA ASP A 319 6.00 4.75 -1.47
C ASP A 319 6.38 3.96 -0.22
N GLU A 320 5.99 4.44 0.97
CA GLU A 320 5.80 3.63 2.17
C GLU A 320 4.58 4.09 2.97
N TRP A 321 3.59 3.22 3.10
CA TRP A 321 2.43 3.43 3.96
C TRP A 321 1.84 2.12 4.44
N GLY A 322 0.93 2.20 5.40
CA GLY A 322 0.23 1.05 5.97
C GLY A 322 0.42 0.96 7.47
N THR A 323 -0.13 -0.09 8.07
CA THR A 323 -0.12 -0.32 9.52
C THR A 323 1.18 -0.93 9.99
N TRP A 324 1.69 -0.42 11.11
CA TRP A 324 2.81 -1.01 11.82
C TRP A 324 2.41 -1.28 13.26
N TYR A 325 2.36 -2.56 13.62
CA TYR A 325 2.01 -3.04 14.95
C TYR A 325 3.22 -3.54 15.72
N ASP A 326 3.01 -3.79 17.01
CA ASP A 326 4.01 -4.51 17.80
C ASP A 326 4.17 -5.95 17.28
N PRO A 327 5.38 -6.53 17.34
CA PRO A 327 5.64 -7.88 16.85
C PRO A 327 4.71 -8.92 17.48
N GLU A 328 4.29 -9.90 16.68
CA GLU A 328 3.50 -11.03 17.19
C GLU A 328 4.29 -11.82 18.25
N PRO A 329 3.65 -12.24 19.37
CA PRO A 329 4.33 -12.97 20.43
C PRO A 329 5.08 -14.21 19.93
N GLY A 330 6.37 -14.31 20.27
CA GLY A 330 7.22 -15.46 19.92
C GLY A 330 7.81 -15.42 18.51
N ARG A 331 7.55 -14.39 17.71
CA ARG A 331 8.23 -14.13 16.43
C ARG A 331 9.40 -13.16 16.64
N GLU A 332 10.40 -13.24 15.76
CA GLU A 332 11.56 -12.33 15.77
C GLU A 332 11.12 -10.89 15.48
N PRO A 333 11.30 -9.93 16.42
CA PRO A 333 10.89 -8.54 16.22
C PRO A 333 11.43 -7.89 14.95
N GLY A 334 12.68 -8.18 14.58
CA GLY A 334 13.31 -7.61 13.39
C GLY A 334 12.71 -8.05 12.06
N PHE A 335 11.85 -9.08 12.06
CA PHE A 335 11.20 -9.60 10.85
C PHE A 335 9.86 -8.94 10.55
N LEU A 336 9.37 -8.08 11.46
CA LEU A 336 8.15 -7.29 11.30
C LEU A 336 6.92 -8.10 10.86
N TYR A 337 6.85 -9.37 11.27
CA TYR A 337 5.68 -10.19 11.04
C TYR A 337 4.55 -9.72 11.95
N GLN A 338 3.43 -9.39 11.33
CA GLN A 338 2.18 -9.06 12.02
C GLN A 338 1.01 -9.69 11.28
N GLN A 339 -0.06 -9.98 12.02
CA GLN A 339 -1.30 -10.42 11.41
C GLN A 339 -2.04 -9.26 10.70
N ASN A 340 -3.03 -9.60 9.88
CA ASN A 340 -3.88 -8.67 9.16
C ASN A 340 -5.36 -8.99 9.40
N THR A 341 -6.16 -7.95 9.64
CA THR A 341 -7.54 -8.01 10.13
C THR A 341 -8.47 -7.12 9.30
N LEU A 342 -9.78 -7.16 9.58
CA LEU A 342 -10.75 -6.24 8.98
C LEU A 342 -10.37 -4.75 9.18
N ARG A 343 -9.70 -4.41 10.29
CA ARG A 343 -9.20 -3.04 10.54
C ARG A 343 -8.22 -2.59 9.46
N ASP A 344 -7.34 -3.49 9.06
CA ASP A 344 -6.33 -3.24 8.03
C ASP A 344 -6.98 -3.08 6.65
N ALA A 345 -8.03 -3.85 6.37
CA ALA A 345 -8.81 -3.71 5.15
C ALA A 345 -9.49 -2.34 5.05
N VAL A 346 -10.21 -1.92 6.11
CA VAL A 346 -10.91 -0.62 6.13
C VAL A 346 -9.93 0.53 5.96
N LEU A 347 -8.79 0.45 6.65
CA LEU A 347 -7.70 1.42 6.51
C LEU A 347 -7.17 1.49 5.08
N THR A 348 -6.91 0.35 4.43
CA THR A 348 -6.46 0.32 3.03
C THR A 348 -7.45 1.03 2.10
N ALA A 349 -8.74 0.73 2.24
CA ALA A 349 -9.78 1.31 1.41
C ALA A 349 -9.93 2.84 1.63
N VAL A 350 -9.79 3.31 2.88
CA VAL A 350 -9.73 4.75 3.19
C VAL A 350 -8.55 5.42 2.50
N ASN A 351 -7.35 4.84 2.57
CA ASN A 351 -6.18 5.42 1.92
C ASN A 351 -6.34 5.45 0.39
N PHE A 352 -6.89 4.40 -0.24
CA PHE A 352 -7.18 4.44 -1.68
C PHE A 352 -8.14 5.58 -2.03
N ASN A 353 -9.22 5.77 -1.27
CA ASN A 353 -10.14 6.89 -1.49
C ASN A 353 -9.43 8.25 -1.37
N LEU A 354 -8.51 8.41 -0.40
CA LEU A 354 -7.68 9.62 -0.28
C LEU A 354 -6.72 9.79 -1.46
N PHE A 355 -6.01 8.74 -1.87
CA PHE A 355 -5.09 8.80 -3.01
C PHE A 355 -5.83 9.12 -4.32
N HIS A 356 -7.04 8.60 -4.51
CA HIS A 356 -7.90 8.94 -5.64
C HIS A 356 -8.32 10.41 -5.61
N HIS A 357 -8.65 10.94 -4.43
CA HIS A 357 -8.99 12.36 -4.26
C HIS A 357 -7.82 13.28 -4.65
N TYR A 358 -6.60 12.84 -4.38
CA TYR A 358 -5.37 13.57 -4.70
C TYR A 358 -4.65 13.08 -5.98
N ALA A 359 -5.34 12.35 -6.87
CA ALA A 359 -4.74 11.69 -8.02
C ALA A 359 -4.08 12.63 -9.05
N GLU A 360 -4.36 13.94 -8.98
CA GLU A 360 -3.65 14.94 -9.79
C GLU A 360 -2.16 15.03 -9.44
N ARG A 361 -1.79 14.82 -8.18
CA ARG A 361 -0.39 14.83 -7.69
C ARG A 361 0.10 13.46 -7.23
N VAL A 362 -0.80 12.62 -6.69
CA VAL A 362 -0.45 11.29 -6.19
C VAL A 362 -0.59 10.28 -7.31
N HIS A 363 0.52 9.96 -7.97
CA HIS A 363 0.53 9.02 -9.10
C HIS A 363 1.03 7.63 -8.75
N MET A 364 1.67 7.47 -7.59
CA MET A 364 2.27 6.20 -7.19
C MET A 364 2.23 6.07 -5.67
N THR A 365 1.87 4.88 -5.19
CA THR A 365 2.03 4.50 -3.80
C THR A 365 2.54 3.07 -3.69
N ASN A 366 3.19 2.72 -2.58
CA ASN A 366 3.54 1.34 -2.29
C ASN A 366 3.24 1.02 -0.82
N ILE A 367 2.37 0.04 -0.60
CA ILE A 367 2.07 -0.42 0.76
C ILE A 367 3.22 -1.25 1.30
N ALA A 368 3.54 -1.05 2.57
CA ALA A 368 4.59 -1.75 3.28
C ALA A 368 4.00 -2.94 4.07
N GLN A 369 4.34 -4.19 3.76
CA GLN A 369 5.06 -4.68 2.58
C GLN A 369 4.26 -5.78 1.89
N MET A 370 4.82 -6.43 0.86
CA MET A 370 4.04 -7.29 -0.04
C MET A 370 3.68 -8.65 0.57
N VAL A 371 4.62 -9.33 1.23
CA VAL A 371 4.44 -10.70 1.79
C VAL A 371 5.09 -10.78 3.18
N ASN A 372 4.44 -11.42 4.15
CA ASN A 372 4.94 -11.72 5.51
C ASN A 372 5.40 -10.55 6.40
N VAL A 373 5.48 -9.34 5.87
CA VAL A 373 6.09 -8.18 6.51
C VAL A 373 5.08 -7.06 6.56
N LEU A 374 4.90 -6.47 7.74
CA LEU A 374 4.00 -5.34 7.99
C LEU A 374 2.57 -5.62 7.46
N GLN A 375 1.96 -4.70 6.70
CA GLN A 375 0.59 -4.85 6.21
C GLN A 375 0.52 -5.70 4.93
N ALA A 376 0.96 -6.95 5.05
CA ALA A 376 1.12 -7.89 3.94
C ALA A 376 -0.17 -8.18 3.15
N MET A 377 -0.01 -8.40 1.85
CA MET A 377 -1.06 -9.01 1.01
C MET A 377 -1.24 -10.49 1.36
N ILE A 378 -0.13 -11.16 1.62
CA ILE A 378 -0.06 -12.62 1.74
C ILE A 378 0.80 -12.98 2.95
N LEU A 379 0.37 -14.00 3.70
CA LEU A 379 1.20 -14.62 4.73
C LEU A 379 1.47 -16.07 4.34
N THR A 380 2.71 -16.52 4.58
CA THR A 380 3.17 -17.89 4.32
C THR A 380 3.78 -18.53 5.57
N ASP A 381 3.68 -19.85 5.65
CA ASP A 381 4.38 -20.68 6.61
C ASP A 381 4.69 -22.03 5.97
N GLY A 382 5.93 -22.19 5.49
CA GLY A 382 6.31 -23.33 4.66
C GLY A 382 5.54 -23.35 3.33
N ASP A 383 4.96 -24.49 2.99
CA ASP A 383 4.11 -24.67 1.79
C ASP A 383 2.72 -24.05 1.95
N ASP A 384 2.35 -23.60 3.15
CA ASP A 384 1.06 -22.98 3.39
C ASP A 384 1.06 -21.48 3.04
N MET A 385 -0.12 -20.99 2.66
CA MET A 385 -0.38 -19.60 2.28
C MET A 385 -1.82 -19.22 2.67
N LEU A 386 -2.00 -17.96 3.09
CA LEU A 386 -3.31 -17.31 3.20
C LEU A 386 -3.31 -15.92 2.56
N LEU A 387 -4.50 -15.49 2.14
CA LEU A 387 -4.75 -14.14 1.63
C LEU A 387 -5.26 -13.26 2.76
N THR A 388 -4.73 -12.06 2.89
CA THR A 388 -5.14 -11.14 3.96
C THR A 388 -6.40 -10.35 3.60
N PRO A 389 -7.11 -9.80 4.60
CA PRO A 389 -8.14 -8.79 4.35
C PRO A 389 -7.65 -7.63 3.45
N THR A 390 -6.42 -7.17 3.62
CA THR A 390 -5.82 -6.14 2.74
C THR A 390 -5.70 -6.61 1.28
N TYR A 391 -5.28 -7.85 1.01
CA TYR A 391 -5.25 -8.39 -0.36
C TYR A 391 -6.61 -8.32 -1.04
N HIS A 392 -7.67 -8.61 -0.30
CA HIS A 392 -9.03 -8.55 -0.83
C HIS A 392 -9.45 -7.13 -1.24
N VAL A 393 -9.00 -6.11 -0.51
CA VAL A 393 -9.25 -4.70 -0.88
C VAL A 393 -8.52 -4.34 -2.18
N TYR A 394 -7.25 -4.73 -2.33
CA TYR A 394 -6.53 -4.58 -3.60
C TYR A 394 -7.28 -5.26 -4.77
N GLY A 395 -7.77 -6.48 -4.54
CA GLY A 395 -8.55 -7.21 -5.54
C GLY A 395 -9.88 -6.55 -5.91
N MET A 396 -10.57 -5.93 -4.95
CA MET A 396 -11.82 -5.18 -5.19
C MET A 396 -11.54 -3.87 -5.94
N TYR A 397 -10.47 -3.17 -5.58
CA TYR A 397 -10.16 -1.84 -6.13
C TYR A 397 -9.43 -1.87 -7.49
N LYS A 398 -9.04 -3.03 -8.02
CA LYS A 398 -8.35 -3.09 -9.33
C LYS A 398 -9.11 -2.45 -10.49
N VAL A 399 -10.44 -2.33 -10.39
CA VAL A 399 -11.28 -1.62 -11.38
C VAL A 399 -10.95 -0.13 -11.52
N PHE A 400 -10.26 0.45 -10.53
CA PHE A 400 -9.81 1.84 -10.53
C PHE A 400 -8.40 2.03 -11.13
N GLN A 401 -7.68 0.96 -11.49
CA GLN A 401 -6.37 1.09 -12.13
C GLN A 401 -6.51 1.78 -13.50
N ASP A 402 -5.84 2.91 -13.64
CA ASP A 402 -5.93 3.84 -14.79
C ASP A 402 -7.34 4.38 -15.06
N ALA A 403 -8.26 4.30 -14.09
CA ALA A 403 -9.61 4.85 -14.24
C ALA A 403 -9.59 6.39 -14.25
N THR A 404 -10.58 7.00 -14.89
CA THR A 404 -10.78 8.45 -14.84
C THR A 404 -11.65 8.79 -13.63
N SER A 405 -11.09 9.51 -12.66
CA SER A 405 -11.86 9.93 -11.47
C SER A 405 -13.03 10.83 -11.87
N ILE A 406 -14.12 10.78 -11.10
CA ILE A 406 -15.28 11.65 -11.26
C ILE A 406 -15.37 12.53 -10.01
N PRO A 407 -15.27 13.87 -10.13
CA PRO A 407 -15.40 14.77 -8.99
C PRO A 407 -16.78 14.68 -8.35
N PHE A 408 -16.82 14.69 -7.02
CA PHE A 408 -18.06 14.62 -6.23
C PHE A 408 -17.93 15.42 -4.94
N THR A 409 -19.07 15.66 -4.28
CA THR A 409 -19.14 16.17 -2.90
C THR A 409 -19.77 15.11 -2.01
N ILE A 410 -19.23 14.91 -0.81
CA ILE A 410 -19.81 14.06 0.23
C ILE A 410 -20.14 14.90 1.45
N ASN A 411 -21.35 14.75 2.00
CA ASN A 411 -21.84 15.49 3.17
C ASN A 411 -22.47 14.54 4.18
N GLY A 412 -22.41 14.90 5.47
CA GLY A 412 -23.01 14.11 6.54
C GLY A 412 -22.12 12.95 7.02
N GLY A 413 -22.58 12.26 8.07
CA GLY A 413 -21.88 11.14 8.71
C GLY A 413 -20.60 11.54 9.47
N GLU A 414 -20.66 11.53 10.81
CA GLU A 414 -19.47 11.73 11.65
C GLU A 414 -19.28 10.56 12.62
N TYR A 415 -18.17 9.84 12.48
CA TYR A 415 -17.73 8.84 13.45
C TYR A 415 -16.92 9.52 14.55
N LYS A 416 -17.42 9.50 15.79
CA LYS A 416 -16.86 10.25 16.91
C LYS A 416 -16.41 9.36 18.06
N GLN A 417 -15.29 9.74 18.66
CA GLN A 417 -14.89 9.24 19.98
C GLN A 417 -14.30 10.39 20.81
N GLY A 418 -14.97 10.72 21.92
CA GLY A 418 -14.62 11.89 22.72
C GLY A 418 -14.77 13.18 21.90
N ASP A 419 -13.72 14.01 21.88
CA ASP A 419 -13.67 15.28 21.14
C ASP A 419 -13.14 15.12 19.69
N GLN A 420 -12.75 13.90 19.30
CA GLN A 420 -12.25 13.61 17.95
C GLN A 420 -13.40 13.15 17.04
N SER A 421 -13.35 13.57 15.79
CA SER A 421 -14.33 13.26 14.75
C SER A 421 -13.63 12.86 13.46
N LEU A 422 -14.17 11.87 12.77
CA LEU A 422 -13.78 11.38 11.45
C LEU A 422 -15.02 11.37 10.56
N PRO A 423 -14.87 11.45 9.22
CA PRO A 423 -15.98 11.07 8.36
C PRO A 423 -16.40 9.64 8.67
N ALA A 424 -17.71 9.41 8.81
CA ALA A 424 -18.22 8.05 8.96
C ALA A 424 -18.04 7.24 7.66
N VAL A 425 -18.22 7.90 6.51
CA VAL A 425 -18.07 7.30 5.19
C VAL A 425 -17.03 8.05 4.37
N THR A 426 -16.15 7.31 3.70
CA THR A 426 -15.32 7.84 2.60
C THR A 426 -15.72 7.19 1.29
N ALA A 427 -15.46 7.87 0.17
CA ALA A 427 -15.88 7.40 -1.13
C ALA A 427 -14.84 7.65 -2.22
N SER A 428 -14.97 6.94 -3.33
CA SER A 428 -14.32 7.26 -4.60
C SER A 428 -15.27 6.90 -5.76
N ILE A 429 -15.30 7.72 -6.80
CA ILE A 429 -16.10 7.48 -8.00
C ILE A 429 -15.18 7.62 -9.21
N ALA A 430 -15.20 6.65 -10.12
CA ALA A 430 -14.41 6.71 -11.34
C ALA A 430 -15.05 5.93 -12.49
N LYS A 431 -14.71 6.33 -13.71
CA LYS A 431 -14.99 5.56 -14.91
C LYS A 431 -13.80 4.65 -15.21
N GLY A 432 -14.02 3.34 -15.14
CA GLY A 432 -13.02 2.33 -15.43
C GLY A 432 -12.62 2.29 -16.91
N GLN A 433 -11.48 1.65 -17.20
CA GLN A 433 -10.99 1.43 -18.56
C GLN A 433 -11.95 0.60 -19.43
N ASP A 434 -12.86 -0.15 -18.81
CA ASP A 434 -13.95 -0.89 -19.45
C ASP A 434 -15.17 -0.02 -19.81
N GLY A 435 -15.12 1.28 -19.49
CA GLY A 435 -16.16 2.26 -19.79
C GLY A 435 -17.28 2.35 -18.76
N LYS A 436 -17.27 1.51 -17.72
CA LYS A 436 -18.28 1.49 -16.65
C LYS A 436 -17.95 2.48 -15.55
N VAL A 437 -18.96 2.91 -14.80
CA VAL A 437 -18.76 3.76 -13.62
C VAL A 437 -18.76 2.90 -12.37
N TYR A 438 -17.71 3.02 -11.58
CA TYR A 438 -17.54 2.34 -10.31
C TYR A 438 -17.56 3.33 -9.15
N ILE A 439 -18.15 2.91 -8.04
CA ILE A 439 -18.10 3.61 -6.76
C ILE A 439 -17.49 2.70 -5.70
N ALA A 440 -16.60 3.25 -4.90
CA ALA A 440 -16.13 2.66 -3.66
C ALA A 440 -16.74 3.44 -2.48
N LEU A 441 -17.29 2.73 -1.50
CA LEU A 441 -17.86 3.29 -0.27
C LEU A 441 -17.27 2.55 0.93
N VAL A 442 -16.79 3.28 1.93
CA VAL A 442 -16.15 2.69 3.11
C VAL A 442 -16.78 3.29 4.37
N ASN A 443 -17.36 2.44 5.22
CA ASN A 443 -17.86 2.83 6.54
C ASN A 443 -16.79 2.56 7.60
N LEU A 444 -16.28 3.64 8.19
CA LEU A 444 -15.22 3.60 9.21
C LEU A 444 -15.78 3.26 10.61
N ASP A 445 -17.08 3.47 10.85
CA ASP A 445 -17.70 3.24 12.14
C ASP A 445 -17.90 1.73 12.37
N PRO A 446 -17.36 1.15 13.46
CA PRO A 446 -17.45 -0.28 13.73
C PRO A 446 -18.81 -0.73 14.26
N ALA A 447 -19.66 0.20 14.70
CA ALA A 447 -20.92 -0.07 15.38
C ALA A 447 -22.16 0.37 14.60
N ASN A 448 -22.04 1.40 13.78
CA ASN A 448 -23.18 2.07 13.15
C ASN A 448 -23.18 1.91 11.63
N GLU A 449 -24.33 1.57 11.06
CA GLU A 449 -24.57 1.60 9.62
C GLU A 449 -24.71 3.03 9.08
N ALA A 450 -24.62 3.19 7.76
CA ALA A 450 -24.79 4.47 7.09
C ALA A 450 -25.82 4.36 5.96
N GLU A 451 -26.87 5.19 6.00
CA GLU A 451 -27.70 5.48 4.82
C GLU A 451 -26.91 6.40 3.89
N VAL A 452 -26.79 6.02 2.62
CA VAL A 452 -26.04 6.80 1.63
C VAL A 452 -26.97 7.18 0.50
N ALA A 453 -27.44 8.43 0.51
CA ALA A 453 -28.18 9.01 -0.59
C ALA A 453 -27.24 9.39 -1.74
N LEU A 454 -27.47 8.84 -2.93
CA LEU A 454 -26.70 9.13 -4.14
C LEU A 454 -27.51 10.05 -5.07
N ASP A 455 -27.05 11.28 -5.26
CA ASP A 455 -27.69 12.28 -6.11
C ASP A 455 -26.77 12.57 -7.30
N PHE A 456 -26.98 11.83 -8.39
CA PHE A 456 -26.11 11.86 -9.56
C PHE A 456 -26.80 12.47 -10.77
N ASP A 457 -26.17 13.52 -11.32
CA ASP A 457 -26.56 14.09 -12.60
C ASP A 457 -25.95 13.30 -13.77
N ASN A 458 -26.63 13.34 -14.91
CA ASN A 458 -26.15 12.80 -16.19
C ASN A 458 -25.88 11.27 -16.19
N GLY A 459 -26.75 10.52 -15.51
CA GLY A 459 -26.84 9.06 -15.58
C GLY A 459 -28.27 8.58 -15.34
N ASP A 460 -28.61 7.42 -15.88
CA ASP A 460 -29.88 6.72 -15.57
C ASP A 460 -29.49 5.38 -14.94
N TYR A 461 -29.14 5.46 -13.65
CA TYR A 461 -28.70 4.32 -12.85
C TYR A 461 -29.75 4.05 -11.77
N SER A 462 -29.99 2.78 -11.50
CA SER A 462 -31.02 2.32 -10.56
C SER A 462 -30.46 1.42 -9.46
N SER A 463 -29.27 0.84 -9.66
CA SER A 463 -28.66 -0.08 -8.70
C SER A 463 -27.14 -0.05 -8.69
N LEU A 464 -26.58 -0.61 -7.61
CA LEU A 464 -25.17 -0.96 -7.47
C LEU A 464 -25.02 -2.48 -7.51
N ILE A 465 -24.08 -2.98 -8.30
CA ILE A 465 -23.72 -4.41 -8.33
C ILE A 465 -22.20 -4.55 -8.19
N GLY A 466 -21.76 -5.31 -7.19
CA GLY A 466 -20.34 -5.49 -6.93
C GLY A 466 -20.05 -6.42 -5.78
N GLN A 467 -19.13 -5.99 -4.92
CA GLN A 467 -18.66 -6.76 -3.77
C GLN A 467 -18.68 -5.92 -2.50
N ILE A 468 -18.92 -6.61 -1.38
CA ILE A 468 -18.77 -6.08 -0.03
C ILE A 468 -17.73 -6.90 0.74
N LEU A 469 -16.88 -6.24 1.51
CA LEU A 469 -15.98 -6.84 2.48
C LEU A 469 -16.32 -6.32 3.87
N THR A 470 -16.69 -7.22 4.77
CA THR A 470 -16.98 -6.95 6.18
C THR A 470 -16.86 -8.24 7.00
N ALA A 471 -16.99 -8.15 8.32
CA ALA A 471 -17.07 -9.29 9.23
C ALA A 471 -17.79 -8.87 10.52
N ASP A 472 -18.27 -9.86 11.29
CA ASP A 472 -19.00 -9.60 12.54
C ASP A 472 -18.14 -8.84 13.57
N ALA A 473 -16.86 -9.20 13.68
CA ALA A 473 -15.93 -8.65 14.66
C ALA A 473 -14.89 -7.73 14.01
N ILE A 474 -14.56 -6.63 14.68
CA ILE A 474 -13.48 -5.72 14.25
C ILE A 474 -12.11 -6.42 14.17
N THR A 475 -11.90 -7.47 14.98
CA THR A 475 -10.67 -8.27 15.06
C THR A 475 -10.65 -9.48 14.12
N ALA A 476 -11.65 -9.62 13.24
CA ALA A 476 -11.74 -10.74 12.31
C ALA A 476 -10.52 -10.77 11.37
N LYS A 477 -9.99 -11.97 11.15
CA LYS A 477 -8.73 -12.22 10.42
C LYS A 477 -8.73 -13.60 9.78
N ASN A 478 -7.93 -13.75 8.75
CA ASN A 478 -7.65 -15.06 8.16
C ASN A 478 -6.46 -15.70 8.89
N THR A 479 -6.50 -17.02 9.07
CA THR A 479 -5.39 -17.82 9.62
C THR A 479 -5.15 -19.04 8.74
N PHE A 480 -4.03 -19.74 8.92
CA PHE A 480 -3.75 -20.97 8.18
C PHE A 480 -4.82 -22.06 8.38
N ASP A 481 -5.41 -22.13 9.58
CA ASP A 481 -6.54 -23.02 9.89
C ASP A 481 -7.90 -22.53 9.37
N ALA A 482 -8.05 -21.22 9.14
CA ALA A 482 -9.30 -20.58 8.75
C ALA A 482 -9.03 -19.42 7.76
N LYS A 483 -8.77 -19.78 6.50
CA LYS A 483 -8.25 -18.86 5.48
C LYS A 483 -9.26 -17.90 4.86
N GLU A 484 -10.55 -18.11 5.10
CA GLU A 484 -11.65 -17.42 4.43
C GLU A 484 -12.65 -16.78 5.41
N VAL A 485 -12.20 -16.42 6.61
CA VAL A 485 -13.02 -15.75 7.63
C VAL A 485 -13.42 -14.35 7.15
N VAL A 486 -12.50 -13.64 6.52
CA VAL A 486 -12.71 -12.30 5.95
C VAL A 486 -12.38 -12.37 4.47
N LYS A 487 -13.42 -12.36 3.62
CA LYS A 487 -13.32 -12.36 2.17
C LYS A 487 -14.49 -11.60 1.53
N PRO A 488 -14.36 -11.10 0.30
CA PRO A 488 -15.45 -10.39 -0.37
C PRO A 488 -16.65 -11.30 -0.61
N ALA A 489 -17.86 -10.76 -0.41
CA ALA A 489 -19.12 -11.36 -0.80
C ALA A 489 -19.78 -10.52 -1.89
N SER A 490 -20.71 -11.10 -2.65
CA SER A 490 -21.50 -10.34 -3.63
C SER A 490 -22.35 -9.27 -2.93
N PHE A 491 -22.42 -8.09 -3.54
CA PHE A 491 -23.22 -6.96 -3.08
C PHE A 491 -24.15 -6.49 -4.20
N SER A 492 -25.40 -6.20 -3.85
CA SER A 492 -26.38 -5.57 -4.73
C SER A 492 -27.29 -4.67 -3.90
N SER A 493 -27.59 -3.47 -4.39
CA SER A 493 -28.54 -2.55 -3.74
C SER A 493 -29.21 -1.67 -4.77
N ASP A 494 -30.49 -1.37 -4.57
CA ASP A 494 -31.13 -0.25 -5.27
C ASP A 494 -30.54 1.06 -4.71
N LEU A 495 -30.42 2.11 -5.54
CA LEU A 495 -29.78 3.37 -5.11
C LEU A 495 -30.59 4.09 -4.02
N ASP A 496 -31.92 3.99 -4.07
CA ASP A 496 -32.85 4.64 -3.12
C ASP A 496 -32.88 3.96 -1.74
N GLU A 497 -32.30 2.76 -1.60
CA GLU A 497 -32.30 1.95 -0.38
C GLU A 497 -30.88 1.63 0.12
N LEU A 498 -29.88 2.41 -0.33
CA LEU A 498 -28.47 2.11 -0.07
C LEU A 498 -28.09 2.29 1.41
N VAL A 499 -27.94 1.16 2.10
CA VAL A 499 -27.42 1.10 3.46
C VAL A 499 -26.09 0.36 3.49
N LEU A 500 -25.05 1.04 3.97
CA LEU A 500 -23.72 0.51 4.14
C LEU A 500 -23.55 -0.03 5.57
N PRO A 501 -23.32 -1.35 5.76
CA PRO A 501 -23.10 -1.91 7.08
C PRO A 501 -21.94 -1.23 7.82
N ALA A 502 -21.95 -1.30 9.15
CA ALA A 502 -20.80 -0.90 9.96
C ALA A 502 -19.52 -1.63 9.48
N LYS A 503 -18.34 -1.00 9.61
CA LYS A 503 -17.01 -1.59 9.31
C LYS A 503 -17.01 -2.37 7.99
N SER A 504 -17.41 -1.70 6.91
CA SER A 504 -17.57 -2.34 5.62
C SER A 504 -16.99 -1.54 4.47
N ILE A 505 -16.62 -2.25 3.42
CA ILE A 505 -16.08 -1.71 2.18
C ILE A 505 -16.93 -2.27 1.06
N VAL A 506 -17.52 -1.39 0.25
CA VAL A 506 -18.25 -1.77 -0.97
C VAL A 506 -17.50 -1.20 -2.16
N VAL A 507 -17.27 -2.03 -3.18
CA VAL A 507 -16.85 -1.57 -4.51
C VAL A 507 -17.83 -2.16 -5.51
N ALA A 508 -18.54 -1.28 -6.23
CA ALA A 508 -19.63 -1.68 -7.10
C ALA A 508 -19.72 -0.83 -8.38
N GLU A 509 -20.23 -1.47 -9.44
CA GLU A 509 -20.61 -0.84 -10.69
C GLU A 509 -21.98 -0.17 -10.53
N LEU A 510 -22.14 1.06 -11.03
CA LEU A 510 -23.44 1.71 -11.22
C LEU A 510 -24.15 1.09 -12.43
N LYS A 511 -25.41 0.69 -12.25
CA LYS A 511 -26.20 -0.09 -13.21
C LYS A 511 -27.51 0.52 -13.64
#